data_AF-A0A7X8GB56-F1
#
_entry.id   AF-A0A7X8GB56-F1
#
_cell.length_a   1.000
_cell.length_b   1.000
_cell.length_c   1.000
_cell.angle_alpha   90.00
_cell.angle_beta   90.00
_cell.angle_gamma   90.00
#
_symmetry.space_group_name_H-M   'P 1'
#
loop_
_entity.id
_entity.type
_entity.pdbx_description
1 polymer ?
#
loop_
_entity_poly.entity_id
_entity_poly.type
_entity_poly.pdbx_seq_one_letter_code
_entity_poly.pdbx_strand_id
1 'polypeptide(L)'
;MKKVIKVSINKIPFTLSEEAYNSLKVYLDHLRRYYSGKEDGSEIVDGIEERIAELLSERTLAGEHVVSKDLVQEILDIMGPLEMIEEESAHADHSYPPPPKRLYRDVDHKVLGGVCSGLAAYFNIDVVIVRLIYVVGLFLPSVIRLSRFTHGWGTFTISFGWFFFAVYLLMWILIPAALTVEEKYAMHGAPLSARGLQRVSREDRMRTSSRASRRSGASRRPARTTRPVSDTRRSYSSSRQPSYRSSDRNNGWYVVLRVLAVFVGLLFLISSSAVLISLVVAFSATGFALNLFPTALFDLVAFTGNVFWLKTCGILTIILPALGFLYLGSVLVFNIRGHKWIGITMFFMWLAALIGLVVTGTHGAANFRRHASVEERIPIELTSDTLFIDLDAREDFLFERYWIEADNAVYKLGWFEGKGKNPNVVVFPTLTVVRQSEQETPSILVKSGSFGRSEPEARHAAKTQRPVFELNGNVLSIPSWQINKTDPWDGNLSSLKLYVPADQIIIVRKPIYHEFGKSNSRKISIKGFD
;
A
#
# COMPACT_ATOMS: atom_id res chain seq x y z
N MET A 1 51.66 -69.44 -15.97
CA MET A 1 50.40 -68.65 -15.90
C MET A 1 50.62 -67.52 -14.90
N LYS A 2 50.35 -66.26 -15.25
CA LYS A 2 50.49 -65.13 -14.31
C LYS A 2 49.29 -65.14 -13.35
N LYS A 3 49.55 -65.05 -12.04
CA LYS A 3 48.52 -65.04 -11.01
C LYS A 3 47.79 -63.69 -11.04
N VAL A 4 46.46 -63.74 -10.90
CA VAL A 4 45.57 -62.57 -11.00
C VAL A 4 44.81 -62.39 -9.69
N ILE A 5 44.55 -61.14 -9.33
CA ILE A 5 43.90 -60.71 -8.10
C ILE A 5 42.72 -59.81 -8.46
N LYS A 6 41.55 -60.10 -7.87
CA LYS A 6 40.38 -59.23 -7.98
C LYS A 6 40.35 -58.28 -6.79
N VAL A 7 40.33 -56.97 -7.06
CA VAL A 7 40.30 -55.92 -6.03
C VAL A 7 39.18 -54.93 -6.37
N SER A 8 38.66 -54.23 -5.36
CA SER A 8 37.73 -53.11 -5.54
C SER A 8 38.45 -51.81 -5.21
N ILE A 9 38.50 -50.87 -6.14
CA ILE A 9 39.08 -49.52 -5.96
C ILE A 9 37.92 -48.53 -6.07
N ASN A 10 37.71 -47.73 -5.01
CA ASN A 10 36.54 -46.85 -4.88
C ASN A 10 35.20 -47.51 -5.29
N LYS A 11 34.94 -48.73 -4.80
CA LYS A 11 33.73 -49.54 -5.08
C LYS A 11 33.58 -50.05 -6.51
N ILE A 12 34.59 -49.89 -7.37
CA ILE A 12 34.62 -50.43 -8.74
C ILE A 12 35.54 -51.67 -8.77
N PRO A 13 35.05 -52.83 -9.25
CA PRO A 13 35.83 -54.06 -9.28
C PRO A 13 36.79 -54.11 -10.48
N PHE A 14 38.06 -54.44 -10.23
CA PHE A 14 39.10 -54.64 -11.23
C PHE A 14 39.79 -55.99 -11.04
N THR A 15 40.31 -56.56 -12.15
CA THR A 15 41.16 -57.75 -12.12
C THR A 15 42.58 -57.35 -12.53
N LEU A 16 43.51 -57.39 -11.58
CA LEU A 16 44.91 -56.99 -11.78
C LEU A 16 45.81 -58.23 -11.77
N SER A 17 46.96 -58.16 -12.43
CA SER A 17 48.04 -59.12 -12.17
C SER A 17 48.57 -58.94 -10.74
N GLU A 18 49.16 -59.99 -10.16
CA GLU A 18 49.76 -59.93 -8.81
C GLU A 18 50.78 -58.80 -8.67
N GLU A 19 51.58 -58.55 -9.71
CA GLU A 19 52.56 -57.46 -9.75
C GLU A 19 51.89 -56.07 -9.81
N ALA A 20 50.85 -55.92 -10.63
CA ALA A 20 50.08 -54.67 -10.75
C ALA A 20 49.36 -54.31 -9.44
N TYR A 21 48.78 -55.31 -8.77
CA TYR A 21 48.15 -55.14 -7.47
C TYR A 21 49.16 -54.70 -6.41
N ASN A 22 50.34 -55.31 -6.36
CA ASN A 22 51.36 -54.95 -5.37
C ASN A 22 51.86 -53.52 -5.57
N SER A 23 52.15 -53.11 -6.82
CA SER A 23 52.56 -51.73 -7.13
C SER A 23 51.49 -50.70 -6.71
N LEU A 24 50.23 -50.96 -7.06
CA LEU A 24 49.14 -50.05 -6.71
C LEU A 24 48.87 -50.01 -5.21
N LYS A 25 48.95 -51.16 -4.53
CA LYS A 25 48.76 -51.25 -3.08
C LYS A 25 49.83 -50.45 -2.33
N VAL A 26 51.09 -50.56 -2.72
CA VAL A 26 52.19 -49.79 -2.10
C VAL A 26 51.92 -48.29 -2.22
N TYR A 27 51.49 -47.83 -3.40
CA TYR A 27 51.15 -46.43 -3.63
C TYR A 27 49.97 -45.96 -2.74
N LEU A 28 48.87 -46.70 -2.72
CA LEU A 28 47.68 -46.36 -1.92
C LEU A 28 47.94 -46.41 -0.41
N ASP A 29 48.71 -47.39 0.07
CA ASP A 29 49.07 -47.50 1.48
C ASP A 29 49.97 -46.32 1.91
N HIS A 30 50.89 -45.86 1.05
CA HIS A 30 51.72 -44.69 1.32
C HIS A 30 50.87 -43.41 1.37
N LEU A 31 49.98 -43.24 0.39
CA LEU A 31 49.04 -42.12 0.32
C LEU A 31 48.17 -42.03 1.58
N ARG A 32 47.58 -43.16 2.00
CA ARG A 32 46.76 -43.25 3.22
C ARG A 32 47.55 -42.92 4.48
N ARG A 33 48.81 -43.35 4.58
CA ARG A 33 49.69 -43.01 5.72
C ARG A 33 50.04 -41.52 5.72
N TYR A 34 50.38 -40.95 4.57
CA TYR A 34 50.77 -39.55 4.45
C TYR A 34 49.62 -38.59 4.80
N TYR A 35 48.39 -38.94 4.43
CA TYR A 35 47.18 -38.16 4.75
C TYR A 35 46.50 -38.58 6.06
N SER A 36 47.00 -39.62 6.74
CA SER A 36 46.50 -40.04 8.06
C SER A 36 46.77 -38.95 9.10
N GLY A 37 45.72 -38.34 9.63
CA GLY A 37 45.80 -37.28 10.64
C GLY A 37 45.88 -35.85 10.09
N LYS A 38 45.80 -35.65 8.76
CA LYS A 38 45.64 -34.32 8.15
C LYS A 38 44.15 -33.94 8.06
N GLU A 39 43.85 -32.65 8.25
CA GLU A 39 42.51 -32.10 8.03
C GLU A 39 42.08 -32.34 6.57
N ASP A 40 40.89 -32.88 6.36
CA ASP A 40 40.36 -33.37 5.06
C ASP A 40 41.17 -34.48 4.36
N GLY A 41 42.13 -35.11 5.06
CA GLY A 41 43.02 -36.13 4.47
C GLY A 41 42.27 -37.33 3.88
N SER A 42 41.18 -37.77 4.51
CA SER A 42 40.35 -38.87 4.00
C SER A 42 39.64 -38.52 2.69
N GLU A 43 39.13 -37.28 2.55
CA GLU A 43 38.44 -36.84 1.34
C GLU A 43 39.42 -36.70 0.16
N ILE A 44 40.66 -36.28 0.43
CA ILE A 44 41.72 -36.18 -0.58
C ILE A 44 42.10 -37.57 -1.09
N VAL A 45 42.29 -38.54 -0.19
CA VAL A 45 42.59 -39.94 -0.55
C VAL A 45 41.44 -40.53 -1.37
N ASP A 46 40.20 -40.34 -0.94
CA ASP A 46 39.02 -40.82 -1.66
C ASP A 46 38.94 -40.25 -3.08
N GLY A 47 39.22 -38.95 -3.25
CA GLY A 47 39.25 -38.30 -4.56
C GLY A 47 40.38 -38.80 -5.48
N ILE A 48 41.53 -39.16 -4.91
CA ILE A 48 42.64 -39.76 -5.65
C ILE A 48 42.30 -41.19 -6.07
N GLU A 49 41.72 -41.99 -5.18
CA GLU A 49 41.25 -43.34 -5.51
C GLU A 49 40.15 -43.31 -6.58
N GLU A 50 39.25 -42.33 -6.54
CA GLU A 50 38.24 -42.10 -7.59
C GLU A 50 38.89 -41.82 -8.95
N ARG A 51 39.90 -40.95 -9.00
CA ARG A 51 40.62 -40.65 -10.24
C ARG A 51 41.38 -41.85 -10.80
N ILE A 52 42.02 -42.63 -9.94
CA ILE A 52 42.72 -43.86 -10.34
C ILE A 52 41.71 -44.87 -10.90
N ALA A 53 40.55 -45.03 -10.26
CA ALA A 53 39.49 -45.91 -10.76
C ALA A 53 38.91 -45.43 -12.11
N GLU A 54 38.79 -44.12 -12.32
CA GLU A 54 38.39 -43.51 -13.59
C GLU A 54 39.39 -43.85 -14.71
N LEU A 55 40.69 -43.62 -14.47
CA LEU A 55 41.76 -43.88 -15.44
C LEU A 55 41.89 -45.37 -15.77
N LEU A 56 41.81 -46.24 -14.76
CA LEU A 56 41.79 -47.69 -14.95
C LEU A 56 40.59 -48.11 -15.79
N SER A 57 39.40 -47.55 -15.52
CA SER A 57 38.17 -47.85 -16.27
C SER A 57 38.26 -47.39 -17.71
N GLU A 58 38.75 -46.18 -17.97
CA GLU A 58 38.90 -45.61 -19.32
C GLU A 58 39.77 -46.51 -20.21
N ARG A 59 40.84 -47.09 -19.63
CA ARG A 59 41.80 -47.93 -20.34
C ARG A 59 41.44 -49.42 -20.37
N THR A 60 40.45 -49.87 -19.60
CA THR A 60 39.97 -51.28 -19.58
C THR A 60 38.66 -51.53 -20.35
N LEU A 61 38.06 -50.49 -20.95
CA LEU A 61 36.80 -50.56 -21.71
C LEU A 61 36.82 -51.41 -23.00
N ALA A 62 37.98 -51.95 -23.39
CA ALA A 62 38.17 -52.67 -24.64
C ALA A 62 37.96 -54.21 -24.58
N GLY A 63 37.29 -54.72 -23.54
CA GLY A 63 36.86 -56.13 -23.47
C GLY A 63 37.98 -57.09 -23.01
N GLU A 64 37.86 -57.55 -21.77
CA GLU A 64 38.70 -58.56 -21.09
C GLU A 64 40.23 -58.37 -21.19
N HIS A 65 40.77 -57.50 -20.33
CA HIS A 65 42.20 -57.56 -20.04
C HIS A 65 42.47 -57.38 -18.55
N VAL A 66 43.12 -58.40 -17.98
CA VAL A 66 43.82 -58.32 -16.70
C VAL A 66 44.75 -57.11 -16.75
N VAL A 67 44.59 -56.18 -15.82
CA VAL A 67 45.42 -54.97 -15.75
C VAL A 67 46.88 -55.41 -15.49
N SER A 68 47.76 -55.09 -16.44
CA SER A 68 49.18 -55.38 -16.35
C SER A 68 49.91 -54.36 -15.48
N LYS A 69 51.14 -54.70 -15.06
CA LYS A 69 51.98 -53.81 -14.26
C LYS A 69 52.28 -52.50 -15.00
N ASP A 70 52.50 -52.57 -16.31
CA ASP A 70 52.85 -51.42 -17.15
C ASP A 70 51.73 -50.38 -17.19
N LEU A 71 50.47 -50.82 -17.29
CA LEU A 71 49.31 -49.93 -17.28
C LEU A 71 49.13 -49.26 -15.91
N VAL A 72 49.37 -49.97 -14.82
CA VAL A 72 49.36 -49.36 -13.47
C VAL A 72 50.47 -48.32 -13.37
N GLN A 73 51.67 -48.62 -13.86
CA GLN A 73 52.79 -47.68 -13.80
C GLN A 73 52.50 -46.40 -14.60
N GLU A 74 51.93 -46.49 -15.80
CA GLU A 74 51.51 -45.33 -16.60
C GLU A 74 50.49 -44.46 -15.84
N ILE A 75 49.52 -45.09 -15.16
CA ILE A 75 48.53 -44.37 -14.36
C ILE A 75 49.18 -43.71 -13.14
N LEU A 76 50.12 -44.39 -12.47
CA LEU A 76 50.86 -43.82 -11.35
C LEU A 76 51.73 -42.64 -11.78
N ASP A 77 52.34 -42.69 -12.97
CA ASP A 77 53.12 -41.59 -13.51
C ASP A 77 52.24 -40.36 -13.82
N ILE A 78 51.00 -40.57 -14.31
CA ILE A 78 50.01 -39.49 -14.50
C ILE A 78 49.58 -38.88 -13.17
N MET A 79 49.46 -39.70 -12.12
CA MET A 79 49.11 -39.25 -10.77
C MET A 79 50.27 -38.50 -10.10
N GLY A 80 51.50 -38.74 -10.54
CA GLY A 80 52.73 -38.10 -10.05
C GLY A 80 53.54 -39.01 -9.12
N PRO A 81 54.89 -38.93 -9.15
CA PRO A 81 55.76 -39.60 -8.19
C PRO A 81 55.44 -39.16 -6.75
N LEU A 82 55.42 -40.10 -5.81
CA LEU A 82 55.11 -39.84 -4.40
C LEU A 82 56.02 -38.79 -3.76
N GLU A 83 57.28 -38.71 -4.20
CA GLU A 83 58.28 -37.73 -3.74
C GLU A 83 57.92 -36.29 -4.16
N MET A 84 57.33 -36.11 -5.35
CA MET A 84 56.83 -34.80 -5.80
C MET A 84 55.59 -34.35 -5.05
N ILE A 85 54.75 -35.28 -4.58
CA ILE A 85 53.55 -34.96 -3.78
C ILE A 85 53.95 -34.42 -2.40
N GLU A 86 55.08 -34.88 -1.84
CA GLU A 86 55.66 -34.36 -0.60
C GLU A 86 56.34 -32.99 -0.80
N GLU A 87 57.05 -32.78 -1.91
CA GLU A 87 57.72 -31.50 -2.21
C GLU A 87 56.75 -30.40 -2.68
N GLU A 88 55.75 -30.73 -3.50
CA GLU A 88 54.75 -29.76 -4.00
C GLU A 88 53.83 -29.26 -2.88
N SER A 89 53.62 -30.07 -1.83
CA SER A 89 52.91 -29.66 -0.62
C SER A 89 53.79 -28.94 0.41
N ALA A 90 55.10 -29.17 0.40
CA ALA A 90 56.07 -28.37 1.16
C ALA A 90 56.32 -26.98 0.53
N HIS A 91 56.15 -26.84 -0.79
CA HIS A 91 56.28 -25.58 -1.52
C HIS A 91 54.95 -24.85 -1.81
N ALA A 92 53.81 -25.43 -1.43
CA ALA A 92 52.48 -24.80 -1.52
C ALA A 92 52.21 -23.72 -0.43
N ASP A 93 53.22 -23.34 0.34
CA ASP A 93 53.14 -22.24 1.33
C ASP A 93 53.73 -20.92 0.79
N HIS A 94 53.75 -20.73 -0.53
CA HIS A 94 53.76 -19.38 -1.08
C HIS A 94 52.39 -18.74 -0.84
N SER A 95 52.19 -18.28 0.39
CA SER A 95 51.21 -17.28 0.74
C SER A 95 51.50 -16.04 -0.10
N TYR A 96 50.89 -15.95 -1.28
CA TYR A 96 50.85 -14.70 -2.02
C TYR A 96 50.28 -13.66 -1.05
N PRO A 97 50.99 -12.53 -0.82
CA PRO A 97 50.47 -11.50 0.06
C PRO A 97 49.06 -11.17 -0.42
N PRO A 98 48.07 -11.15 0.50
CA PRO A 98 46.67 -10.99 0.12
C PRO A 98 46.56 -9.76 -0.79
N PRO A 99 45.92 -9.89 -1.97
CA PRO A 99 45.81 -8.77 -2.88
C PRO A 99 45.18 -7.60 -2.11
N PRO A 100 45.67 -6.36 -2.31
CA PRO A 100 45.15 -5.21 -1.59
C PRO A 100 43.64 -5.14 -1.80
N LYS A 101 42.90 -5.09 -0.70
CA LYS A 101 41.44 -5.13 -0.74
C LYS A 101 40.91 -3.97 -1.56
N ARG A 102 40.11 -4.25 -2.59
CA ARG A 102 39.55 -3.24 -3.50
C ARG A 102 38.04 -3.35 -3.55
N LEU A 103 37.37 -2.20 -3.61
CA LEU A 103 35.92 -2.15 -3.67
C LEU A 103 35.47 -2.47 -5.10
N TYR A 104 34.81 -3.62 -5.26
CA TYR A 104 34.17 -4.02 -6.49
C TYR A 104 32.68 -4.26 -6.29
N ARG A 105 31.93 -4.13 -7.38
CA ARG A 105 30.51 -4.44 -7.43
C ARG A 105 30.30 -5.91 -7.75
N ASP A 106 29.65 -6.63 -6.85
CA ASP A 106 29.38 -8.07 -7.01
C ASP A 106 28.18 -8.30 -7.95
N VAL A 107 28.45 -8.94 -9.09
CA VAL A 107 27.48 -9.23 -10.16
C VAL A 107 26.70 -10.52 -9.90
N ASP A 108 27.26 -11.46 -9.15
CA ASP A 108 26.70 -12.80 -8.94
C ASP A 108 25.54 -12.74 -7.94
N HIS A 109 25.65 -11.88 -6.92
CA HIS A 109 24.61 -11.67 -5.90
C HIS A 109 23.87 -10.32 -6.03
N LYS A 110 23.66 -9.84 -7.26
CA LYS A 110 23.00 -8.55 -7.53
C LYS A 110 21.47 -8.60 -7.35
N VAL A 111 20.93 -7.60 -6.65
CA VAL A 111 19.48 -7.26 -6.65
C VAL A 111 19.22 -6.05 -7.54
N LEU A 112 19.97 -4.96 -7.34
CA LEU A 112 19.89 -3.75 -8.15
C LEU A 112 21.32 -3.30 -8.47
N GLY A 113 21.90 -3.66 -9.61
CA GLY A 113 23.30 -3.30 -9.90
C GLY A 113 24.37 -3.94 -8.99
N GLY A 114 24.09 -4.51 -7.82
CA GLY A 114 25.10 -5.26 -7.03
C GLY A 114 26.05 -4.40 -6.19
N VAL A 115 25.72 -3.12 -5.98
CA VAL A 115 26.53 -2.19 -5.16
C VAL A 115 26.47 -2.58 -3.68
N CYS A 116 25.28 -2.93 -3.16
CA CYS A 116 25.15 -3.37 -1.76
C CYS A 116 25.88 -4.67 -1.46
N SER A 117 25.90 -5.64 -2.39
CA SER A 117 26.64 -6.90 -2.23
C SER A 117 28.15 -6.67 -2.28
N GLY A 118 28.61 -5.79 -3.18
CA GLY A 118 30.02 -5.37 -3.22
C GLY A 118 30.48 -4.66 -1.96
N LEU A 119 29.66 -3.73 -1.43
CA LEU A 119 29.95 -3.00 -0.19
C LEU A 119 30.00 -3.95 1.02
N ALA A 120 29.05 -4.89 1.08
CA ALA A 120 29.00 -5.91 2.12
C ALA A 120 30.24 -6.83 2.09
N ALA A 121 30.68 -7.28 0.91
CA ALA A 121 31.89 -8.06 0.74
C ALA A 121 33.16 -7.28 1.16
N TYR A 122 33.22 -6.00 0.80
CA TYR A 122 34.35 -5.13 1.16
C TYR A 122 34.45 -4.83 2.66
N PHE A 123 33.32 -4.64 3.35
CA PHE A 123 33.31 -4.41 4.80
C PHE A 123 33.20 -5.69 5.64
N ASN A 124 33.03 -6.85 4.99
CA ASN A 124 32.79 -8.13 5.65
C ASN A 124 31.56 -8.11 6.59
N ILE A 125 30.47 -7.49 6.13
CA ILE A 125 29.18 -7.36 6.83
C ILE A 125 28.11 -8.10 6.04
N ASP A 126 27.05 -8.58 6.68
CA ASP A 126 25.91 -9.19 6.00
C ASP A 126 25.28 -8.22 4.96
N VAL A 127 25.09 -8.73 3.73
CA VAL A 127 24.47 -8.02 2.61
C VAL A 127 23.08 -7.50 2.97
N VAL A 128 22.34 -8.22 3.82
CA VAL A 128 20.99 -7.83 4.28
C VAL A 128 21.06 -6.55 5.10
N ILE A 129 22.07 -6.38 5.96
CA ILE A 129 22.24 -5.18 6.79
C ILE A 129 22.51 -3.97 5.91
N VAL A 130 23.39 -4.09 4.91
CA VAL A 130 23.69 -3.00 3.97
C VAL A 130 22.45 -2.60 3.16
N ARG A 131 21.63 -3.57 2.75
CA ARG A 131 20.35 -3.31 2.07
C ARG A 131 19.36 -2.61 2.99
N LEU A 132 19.26 -3.01 4.26
CA LEU A 132 18.37 -2.39 5.23
C LEU A 132 18.76 -0.93 5.48
N ILE A 133 20.05 -0.62 5.60
CA ILE A 133 20.54 0.76 5.76
C ILE A 133 20.11 1.64 4.59
N TYR A 134 20.23 1.16 3.35
CA TYR A 134 19.79 1.93 2.18
C TYR A 134 18.27 2.12 2.13
N VAL A 135 17.49 1.09 2.48
CA VAL A 135 16.02 1.20 2.55
C VAL A 135 15.61 2.19 3.66
N VAL A 136 16.18 2.06 4.84
CA VAL A 136 15.92 2.97 5.97
C VAL A 136 16.35 4.40 5.60
N GLY A 137 17.55 4.60 5.05
CA GLY A 137 18.04 5.92 4.64
C GLY A 137 17.18 6.58 3.55
N LEU A 138 16.60 5.78 2.64
CA LEU A 138 15.72 6.30 1.59
C LEU A 138 14.34 6.72 2.12
N PHE A 139 13.82 6.04 3.16
CA PHE A 139 12.43 6.21 3.61
C PHE A 139 12.24 6.86 5.00
N LEU A 140 13.15 6.66 5.95
CA LEU A 140 13.05 7.21 7.32
C LEU A 140 12.98 8.75 7.34
N PRO A 141 13.78 9.50 6.55
CA PRO A 141 13.75 10.97 6.55
C PRO A 141 12.50 11.57 5.88
N SER A 142 11.75 10.75 5.14
CA SER A 142 10.51 11.11 4.45
C SER A 142 9.31 11.00 5.39
N VAL A 143 9.37 10.06 6.35
CA VAL A 143 8.35 9.86 7.40
C VAL A 143 8.47 10.90 8.52
N ILE A 144 9.70 11.25 8.93
CA ILE A 144 9.95 12.21 10.02
C ILE A 144 9.66 13.67 9.61
N ARG A 145 9.63 13.98 8.30
CA ARG A 145 9.32 15.33 7.81
C ARG A 145 7.83 15.60 7.59
N LEU A 146 6.99 14.56 7.53
CA LEU A 146 5.53 14.73 7.48
C LEU A 146 4.96 15.28 8.81
N SER A 147 5.70 15.16 9.92
CA SER A 147 5.25 15.58 11.25
C SER A 147 5.59 17.02 11.65
N ARG A 148 6.35 17.79 10.85
CA ARG A 148 6.85 19.11 11.28
C ARG A 148 6.73 20.28 10.30
N PHE A 149 6.02 20.18 9.18
CA PHE A 149 6.00 21.31 8.25
C PHE A 149 4.69 21.48 7.48
N THR A 150 3.66 21.97 8.18
CA THR A 150 2.51 22.62 7.54
C THR A 150 2.33 24.01 8.11
N HIS A 151 3.27 24.95 7.89
CA HIS A 151 2.98 26.39 7.87
C HIS A 151 4.07 27.14 7.10
N GLY A 152 3.72 27.72 5.94
CA GLY A 152 4.47 28.84 5.35
C GLY A 152 5.51 28.51 4.29
N TRP A 153 5.24 29.01 3.08
CA TRP A 153 6.12 29.30 1.94
C TRP A 153 7.45 28.54 1.73
N GLY A 154 7.52 27.83 0.61
CA GLY A 154 8.72 27.79 -0.25
C GLY A 154 9.95 27.07 0.29
N THR A 155 9.81 25.89 0.89
CA THR A 155 10.95 25.09 1.33
C THR A 155 11.50 24.21 0.20
N PHE A 156 12.53 24.69 -0.50
CA PHE A 156 13.42 23.83 -1.30
C PHE A 156 14.19 22.91 -0.34
N THR A 157 13.59 21.79 0.01
CA THR A 157 14.16 20.83 0.96
C THR A 157 14.74 19.65 0.19
N ILE A 158 16.07 19.52 0.23
CA ILE A 158 16.76 18.34 -0.28
C ILE A 158 16.21 17.13 0.47
N SER A 159 15.41 16.33 -0.22
CA SER A 159 14.92 15.07 0.31
C SER A 159 16.13 14.17 0.52
N PHE A 160 16.57 13.99 1.78
CA PHE A 160 17.56 12.98 2.15
C PHE A 160 17.36 11.61 1.46
N GLY A 161 16.13 11.22 1.11
CA GLY A 161 15.89 10.02 0.29
C GLY A 161 16.44 10.12 -1.15
N TRP A 162 16.33 11.29 -1.79
CA TRP A 162 16.97 11.57 -3.09
C TRP A 162 18.50 11.57 -2.98
N PHE A 163 19.04 12.02 -1.84
CA PHE A 163 20.48 11.93 -1.58
C PHE A 163 20.95 10.47 -1.52
N PHE A 164 20.29 9.59 -0.77
CA PHE A 164 20.64 8.16 -0.75
C PHE A 164 20.45 7.47 -2.11
N PHE A 165 19.44 7.87 -2.87
CA PHE A 165 19.26 7.41 -4.26
C PHE A 165 20.38 7.89 -5.19
N ALA A 166 20.76 9.17 -5.12
CA ALA A 166 21.84 9.73 -5.91
C ALA A 166 23.21 9.14 -5.55
N VAL A 167 23.49 8.92 -4.25
CA VAL A 167 24.71 8.24 -3.78
C VAL A 167 24.76 6.81 -4.32
N TYR A 168 23.64 6.09 -4.31
CA TYR A 168 23.57 4.76 -4.91
C TYR A 168 23.92 4.77 -6.40
N LEU A 169 23.32 5.70 -7.14
CA LEU A 169 23.54 5.87 -8.58
C LEU A 169 25.00 6.25 -8.88
N LEU A 170 25.58 7.16 -8.08
CA LEU A 170 26.97 7.58 -8.19
C LEU A 170 27.92 6.41 -7.94
N MET A 171 27.70 5.61 -6.88
CA MET A 171 28.49 4.42 -6.60
C MET A 171 28.33 3.35 -7.67
N TRP A 172 27.15 3.24 -8.30
CA TRP A 172 26.93 2.32 -9.40
C TRP A 172 27.74 2.68 -10.66
N ILE A 173 27.96 3.97 -10.89
CA ILE A 173 28.78 4.48 -12.01
C ILE A 173 30.28 4.41 -11.67
N LEU A 174 30.66 4.75 -10.43
CA LEU A 174 32.06 4.86 -10.00
C LEU A 174 32.72 3.49 -9.74
N ILE A 175 31.96 2.52 -9.20
CA ILE A 175 32.51 1.23 -8.78
C ILE A 175 32.46 0.21 -9.93
N PRO A 176 33.62 -0.30 -10.37
CA PRO A 176 33.67 -1.30 -11.44
C PRO A 176 33.08 -2.66 -10.99
N ALA A 177 32.57 -3.41 -11.96
CA ALA A 177 32.03 -4.75 -11.73
C ALA A 177 33.16 -5.78 -11.59
N ALA A 178 33.10 -6.67 -10.58
CA ALA A 178 34.01 -7.80 -10.48
C ALA A 178 33.63 -8.86 -11.52
N LEU A 179 34.42 -8.96 -12.59
CA LEU A 179 34.22 -9.93 -13.67
C LEU A 179 35.27 -11.03 -13.62
N THR A 180 36.50 -10.70 -13.24
CA THR A 180 37.60 -11.67 -13.15
C THR A 180 37.62 -12.37 -11.80
N VAL A 181 38.21 -13.55 -11.75
CA VAL A 181 38.38 -14.31 -10.50
C VAL A 181 39.22 -13.50 -9.51
N GLU A 182 40.29 -12.87 -9.98
CA GLU A 182 41.15 -12.01 -9.15
C GLU A 182 40.39 -10.84 -8.53
N GLU A 183 39.52 -10.16 -9.29
CA GLU A 183 38.68 -9.07 -8.78
C GLU A 183 37.69 -9.54 -7.71
N LYS A 184 37.09 -10.72 -7.91
CA LYS A 184 36.18 -11.34 -6.93
C LYS A 184 36.90 -11.73 -5.65
N TYR A 185 38.15 -12.16 -5.71
CA TYR A 185 38.93 -12.44 -4.49
C TYR A 185 39.41 -11.14 -3.82
N ALA A 186 39.81 -10.14 -4.61
CA ALA A 186 40.25 -8.83 -4.11
C ALA A 186 39.12 -8.06 -3.38
N MET A 187 37.84 -8.35 -3.67
CA MET A 187 36.71 -7.73 -2.95
C MET A 187 36.55 -8.28 -1.52
N HIS A 188 36.89 -9.55 -1.30
CA HIS A 188 36.82 -10.20 0.01
C HIS A 188 38.12 -10.04 0.82
N GLY A 189 39.26 -9.83 0.15
CA GLY A 189 40.57 -9.73 0.80
C GLY A 189 41.11 -11.08 1.31
N ALA A 190 40.59 -12.19 0.78
CA ALA A 190 41.07 -13.54 1.08
C ALA A 190 42.28 -13.89 0.20
N PRO A 191 43.29 -14.62 0.72
CA PRO A 191 44.45 -15.00 -0.07
C PRO A 191 44.05 -15.93 -1.23
N LEU A 192 44.66 -15.72 -2.38
CA LEU A 192 44.53 -16.57 -3.56
C LEU A 192 45.26 -17.89 -3.28
N SER A 193 44.59 -18.87 -2.66
CA SER A 193 45.12 -20.23 -2.57
C SER A 193 44.74 -21.02 -3.83
N ALA A 194 45.66 -21.84 -4.35
CA ALA A 194 45.38 -22.70 -5.51
C ALA A 194 44.16 -23.62 -5.26
N ARG A 195 43.92 -24.01 -4.00
CA ARG A 195 42.71 -24.74 -3.55
C ARG A 195 41.41 -23.93 -3.73
N GLY A 196 41.45 -22.61 -3.61
CA GLY A 196 40.31 -21.71 -3.84
C GLY A 196 39.90 -21.62 -5.32
N LEU A 197 40.87 -21.51 -6.23
CA LEU A 197 40.66 -21.50 -7.68
C LEU A 197 40.04 -22.82 -8.19
N GLN A 198 40.45 -23.96 -7.62
CA GLN A 198 39.92 -25.26 -8.00
C GLN A 198 38.48 -25.48 -7.51
N ARG A 199 38.11 -24.95 -6.34
CA ARG A 199 36.73 -24.99 -5.82
C ARG A 199 35.77 -24.17 -6.67
N VAL A 200 36.12 -22.93 -7.06
CA VAL A 200 35.27 -22.09 -7.91
C VAL A 200 35.08 -22.70 -9.30
N SER A 201 36.15 -23.22 -9.91
CA SER A 201 36.03 -23.90 -11.21
C SER A 201 35.19 -25.18 -11.14
N ARG A 202 35.34 -26.00 -10.07
CA ARG A 202 34.46 -27.16 -9.82
C ARG A 202 33.01 -26.76 -9.62
N GLU A 203 32.74 -25.68 -8.87
CA GLU A 203 31.38 -25.23 -8.57
C GLU A 203 30.67 -24.67 -9.82
N ASP A 204 31.36 -23.89 -10.64
CA ASP A 204 30.84 -23.41 -11.94
C ASP A 204 30.60 -24.56 -12.93
N ARG A 205 31.48 -25.58 -12.95
CA ARG A 205 31.33 -26.77 -13.80
C ARG A 205 30.19 -27.68 -13.32
N MET A 206 30.00 -27.84 -11.99
CA MET A 206 28.87 -28.57 -11.41
C MET A 206 27.53 -27.86 -11.60
N ARG A 207 27.48 -26.52 -11.54
CA ARG A 207 26.27 -25.75 -11.85
C ARG A 207 25.86 -25.89 -13.32
N THR A 208 26.83 -26.06 -14.21
CA THR A 208 26.61 -26.30 -15.63
C THR A 208 26.18 -27.75 -15.93
N SER A 209 26.78 -28.75 -15.25
CA SER A 209 26.46 -30.18 -15.44
C SER A 209 25.15 -30.62 -14.77
N SER A 210 24.82 -30.07 -13.59
CA SER A 210 23.56 -30.35 -12.88
C SER A 210 22.32 -29.80 -13.59
N ARG A 211 22.48 -28.76 -14.43
CA ARG A 211 21.46 -28.26 -15.35
C ARG A 211 21.25 -29.20 -16.55
N ALA A 212 22.28 -29.91 -17.00
CA ALA A 212 22.22 -30.86 -18.10
C ALA A 212 21.64 -32.22 -17.66
N SER A 213 21.97 -32.72 -16.47
CA SER A 213 21.54 -34.04 -15.97
C SER A 213 20.12 -34.08 -15.40
N ARG A 214 19.57 -32.94 -14.91
CA ARG A 214 18.17 -32.87 -14.44
C ARG A 214 17.11 -32.94 -15.55
N ARG A 215 17.52 -32.92 -16.82
CA ARG A 215 16.62 -32.94 -17.98
C ARG A 215 16.36 -34.34 -18.55
N SER A 216 17.11 -35.37 -18.14
CA SER A 216 17.07 -36.71 -18.74
C SER A 216 16.56 -37.84 -17.82
N GLY A 217 16.19 -37.56 -16.57
CA GLY A 217 15.81 -38.59 -15.60
C GLY A 217 14.49 -38.32 -14.86
N ALA A 218 13.34 -38.40 -15.54
CA ALA A 218 12.05 -38.48 -14.84
C ALA A 218 10.93 -39.09 -15.71
N SER A 219 10.73 -40.41 -15.58
CA SER A 219 9.42 -41.07 -15.40
C SER A 219 9.36 -42.44 -16.09
N ARG A 220 9.52 -43.49 -15.29
CA ARG A 220 9.02 -44.84 -15.57
C ARG A 220 8.41 -45.36 -14.27
N ARG A 221 7.07 -45.49 -14.22
CA ARG A 221 6.31 -46.61 -13.60
C ARG A 221 4.78 -46.41 -13.76
N PRO A 222 3.96 -47.47 -13.65
CA PRO A 222 2.93 -47.77 -14.66
C PRO A 222 1.51 -47.95 -14.08
N ALA A 223 0.47 -47.90 -14.93
CA ALA A 223 -0.76 -48.67 -14.72
C ALA A 223 -1.67 -48.77 -15.97
N ARG A 224 -1.94 -50.02 -16.37
CA ARG A 224 -3.25 -50.60 -16.70
C ARG A 224 -3.84 -50.47 -18.13
N THR A 225 -3.59 -51.57 -18.86
CA THR A 225 -4.46 -52.36 -19.78
C THR A 225 -5.16 -51.68 -20.96
N THR A 226 -4.72 -52.01 -22.18
CA THR A 226 -5.32 -53.05 -23.05
C THR A 226 -4.35 -53.39 -24.21
N ARG A 227 -4.24 -54.68 -24.55
CA ARG A 227 -3.56 -55.25 -25.74
C ARG A 227 -4.62 -55.40 -26.87
N PRO A 228 -4.29 -55.66 -28.16
CA PRO A 228 -2.99 -56.09 -28.71
C PRO A 228 -2.51 -55.37 -30.02
N VAL A 229 -1.20 -55.50 -30.30
CA VAL A 229 -0.56 -55.77 -31.63
C VAL A 229 -0.65 -54.64 -32.69
N SER A 230 0.40 -54.23 -33.42
CA SER A 230 1.72 -54.78 -33.74
C SER A 230 2.69 -53.65 -34.11
N ASP A 231 3.96 -54.04 -34.09
CA ASP A 231 5.20 -53.33 -34.43
C ASP A 231 5.12 -52.22 -35.48
N THR A 232 5.62 -51.02 -35.18
CA THR A 232 7.04 -50.62 -35.11
C THR A 232 7.68 -50.51 -36.50
N ARG A 233 7.66 -49.30 -37.07
CA ARG A 233 8.85 -48.63 -37.59
C ARG A 233 8.57 -47.14 -37.73
N ARG A 234 9.21 -46.38 -36.84
CA ARG A 234 9.24 -44.92 -36.83
C ARG A 234 9.91 -44.42 -38.12
N SER A 235 9.21 -43.58 -38.86
CA SER A 235 9.81 -42.59 -39.75
C SER A 235 9.27 -41.22 -39.38
N TYR A 236 10.20 -40.28 -39.33
CA TYR A 236 10.08 -38.85 -39.13
C TYR A 236 8.74 -38.24 -39.58
N SER A 237 8.03 -37.60 -38.64
CA SER A 237 7.17 -36.46 -38.98
C SER A 237 6.98 -35.58 -37.75
N SER A 238 7.68 -34.44 -37.78
CA SER A 238 7.11 -33.12 -37.46
C SER A 238 5.92 -33.13 -36.48
N SER A 239 6.20 -32.97 -35.19
CA SER A 239 5.19 -32.57 -34.21
C SER A 239 5.40 -31.11 -33.84
N ARG A 240 4.57 -30.28 -34.46
CA ARG A 240 3.96 -29.07 -33.91
C ARG A 240 4.36 -28.77 -32.47
N GLN A 241 5.05 -27.64 -32.31
CA GLN A 241 5.19 -26.94 -31.04
C GLN A 241 3.80 -26.74 -30.39
N PRO A 242 3.55 -27.23 -29.17
CA PRO A 242 2.69 -26.55 -28.24
C PRO A 242 3.55 -25.53 -27.52
N SER A 243 3.20 -24.26 -27.69
CA SER A 243 3.81 -23.08 -27.10
C SER A 243 3.74 -23.17 -25.57
N TYR A 244 4.73 -23.79 -24.94
CA TYR A 244 4.98 -23.61 -23.51
C TYR A 244 5.79 -22.34 -23.31
N ARG A 245 5.01 -21.29 -23.01
CA ARG A 245 5.43 -20.00 -22.48
C ARG A 245 6.45 -20.24 -21.35
N SER A 246 7.73 -20.16 -21.70
CA SER A 246 8.84 -20.21 -20.77
C SER A 246 8.77 -19.00 -19.85
N SER A 247 8.22 -19.19 -18.66
CA SER A 247 8.42 -18.29 -17.53
C SER A 247 9.83 -18.48 -16.98
N ASP A 248 10.83 -18.12 -17.78
CA ASP A 248 12.19 -17.85 -17.35
C ASP A 248 12.40 -16.33 -17.47
N ARG A 249 11.57 -15.57 -16.73
CA ARG A 249 11.48 -14.11 -16.77
C ARG A 249 11.74 -13.54 -15.38
N ASN A 250 12.96 -13.08 -15.18
CA ASN A 250 13.34 -11.95 -14.32
C ASN A 250 12.90 -12.00 -12.83
N ASN A 251 13.68 -12.68 -11.99
CA ASN A 251 13.53 -12.61 -10.52
C ASN A 251 13.64 -11.18 -9.94
N GLY A 252 14.25 -10.22 -10.66
CA GLY A 252 14.30 -8.81 -10.23
C GLY A 252 12.93 -8.12 -10.24
N TRP A 253 12.04 -8.46 -11.17
CA TRP A 253 10.71 -7.85 -11.26
C TRP A 253 9.82 -8.25 -10.09
N TYR A 254 9.92 -9.51 -9.62
CA TYR A 254 9.20 -9.96 -8.43
C TYR A 254 9.60 -9.17 -7.18
N VAL A 255 10.90 -8.87 -7.01
CA VAL A 255 11.39 -8.05 -5.89
C VAL A 255 10.85 -6.62 -5.97
N VAL A 256 10.86 -6.01 -7.16
CA VAL A 256 10.30 -4.66 -7.36
C VAL A 256 8.80 -4.63 -7.05
N LEU A 257 8.04 -5.59 -7.59
CA LEU A 257 6.61 -5.73 -7.29
C LEU A 257 6.36 -5.99 -5.80
N ARG A 258 7.24 -6.74 -5.12
CA ARG A 258 7.13 -7.02 -3.69
C ARG A 258 7.36 -5.77 -2.85
N VAL A 259 8.34 -4.95 -3.20
CA VAL A 259 8.61 -3.67 -2.52
C VAL A 259 7.43 -2.71 -2.73
N LEU A 260 6.94 -2.60 -3.97
CA LEU A 260 5.75 -1.79 -4.28
C LEU A 260 4.52 -2.27 -3.51
N ALA A 261 4.30 -3.58 -3.47
CA ALA A 261 3.25 -4.20 -2.69
C ALA A 261 3.34 -3.80 -1.21
N VAL A 262 4.49 -4.00 -0.56
CA VAL A 262 4.64 -3.63 0.86
C VAL A 262 4.38 -2.14 1.09
N PHE A 263 4.82 -1.26 0.18
CA PHE A 263 4.54 0.18 0.25
C PHE A 263 3.03 0.48 0.17
N VAL A 264 2.34 -0.06 -0.82
CA VAL A 264 0.87 0.08 -0.98
C VAL A 264 0.15 -0.49 0.24
N GLY A 265 0.62 -1.61 0.77
CA GLY A 265 0.05 -2.27 1.95
C GLY A 265 0.17 -1.41 3.20
N LEU A 266 1.31 -0.75 3.39
CA LEU A 266 1.54 0.17 4.50
C LEU A 266 0.66 1.43 4.39
N LEU A 267 0.46 1.96 3.18
CA LEU A 267 -0.49 3.05 2.94
C LEU A 267 -1.93 2.64 3.31
N PHE A 268 -2.35 1.45 2.91
CA PHE A 268 -3.66 0.92 3.27
C PHE A 268 -3.81 0.69 4.77
N LEU A 269 -2.78 0.16 5.45
CA LEU A 269 -2.80 -0.01 6.90
C LEU A 269 -2.92 1.32 7.64
N ILE A 270 -2.12 2.33 7.28
CA ILE A 270 -2.15 3.64 7.94
C ILE A 270 -3.48 4.34 7.69
N SER A 271 -3.92 4.43 6.43
CA SER A 271 -5.18 5.11 6.08
C SER A 271 -6.40 4.44 6.71
N SER A 272 -6.49 3.11 6.63
CA SER A 272 -7.59 2.35 7.25
C SER A 272 -7.61 2.49 8.76
N SER A 273 -6.44 2.42 9.42
CA SER A 273 -6.34 2.59 10.86
C SER A 273 -6.72 4.00 11.29
N ALA A 274 -6.28 5.04 10.56
CA ALA A 274 -6.69 6.42 10.83
C ALA A 274 -8.22 6.57 10.74
N VAL A 275 -8.86 6.05 9.69
CA VAL A 275 -10.33 6.09 9.55
C VAL A 275 -11.03 5.36 10.70
N LEU A 276 -10.57 4.16 11.06
CA LEU A 276 -11.16 3.39 12.16
C LEU A 276 -10.96 4.06 13.52
N ILE A 277 -9.79 4.63 13.78
CA ILE A 277 -9.51 5.38 15.01
C ILE A 277 -10.37 6.64 15.07
N SER A 278 -10.44 7.42 13.99
CA SER A 278 -11.31 8.60 13.91
C SER A 278 -12.76 8.25 14.18
N LEU A 279 -13.22 7.11 13.66
CA LEU A 279 -14.56 6.62 13.93
C LEU A 279 -14.74 6.25 15.40
N VAL A 280 -13.81 5.52 16.02
CA VAL A 280 -13.85 5.17 17.45
C VAL A 280 -13.85 6.41 18.33
N VAL A 281 -13.01 7.41 18.01
CA VAL A 281 -12.98 8.70 18.72
C VAL A 281 -14.32 9.42 18.59
N ALA A 282 -14.93 9.43 17.40
CA ALA A 282 -16.26 10.00 17.18
C ALA A 282 -17.33 9.27 18.01
N PHE A 283 -17.27 7.94 18.09
CA PHE A 283 -18.16 7.13 18.96
C PHE A 283 -17.95 7.44 20.45
N SER A 284 -16.70 7.60 20.90
CA SER A 284 -16.39 7.89 22.30
C SER A 284 -16.83 9.30 22.71
N ALA A 285 -16.63 10.30 21.85
CA ALA A 285 -16.98 11.68 22.14
C ALA A 285 -18.50 11.92 22.18
N THR A 286 -19.26 11.20 21.36
CA THR A 286 -20.71 11.43 21.20
C THR A 286 -21.58 10.38 21.92
N GLY A 287 -20.95 9.31 22.44
CA GLY A 287 -21.62 8.14 23.03
C GLY A 287 -22.12 7.14 21.98
N PHE A 288 -22.37 5.90 22.40
CA PHE A 288 -22.71 4.73 21.54
C PHE A 288 -24.02 4.84 20.72
N ALA A 289 -24.79 5.92 20.87
CA ALA A 289 -26.03 6.08 20.10
C ALA A 289 -25.74 6.51 18.65
N LEU A 290 -26.55 6.07 17.69
CA LEU A 290 -26.51 6.45 16.25
C LEU A 290 -26.71 7.96 15.96
N ASN A 291 -26.61 8.80 16.99
CA ASN A 291 -26.60 10.26 16.95
C ASN A 291 -25.14 10.77 16.98
N LEU A 292 -24.24 10.11 16.23
CA LEU A 292 -22.89 10.60 16.01
C LEU A 292 -22.96 11.95 15.30
N PHE A 293 -22.10 12.91 15.60
CA PHE A 293 -21.89 14.02 14.66
C PHE A 293 -21.01 13.49 13.50
N PRO A 294 -21.42 13.59 12.21
CA PRO A 294 -22.51 14.40 11.67
C PRO A 294 -23.87 13.70 11.47
N THR A 295 -24.01 12.40 11.73
CA THR A 295 -25.28 11.67 11.48
C THR A 295 -26.48 12.20 12.28
N ALA A 296 -26.25 12.86 13.41
CA ALA A 296 -27.29 13.56 14.19
C ALA A 296 -27.98 14.68 13.39
N LEU A 297 -27.30 15.26 12.40
CA LEU A 297 -27.91 16.27 11.51
C LEU A 297 -29.04 15.68 10.66
N PHE A 298 -29.00 14.37 10.37
CA PHE A 298 -30.10 13.71 9.64
C PHE A 298 -31.40 13.67 10.45
N ASP A 299 -31.35 13.78 11.79
CA ASP A 299 -32.58 13.84 12.60
C ASP A 299 -33.23 15.23 12.60
N LEU A 300 -32.50 16.26 12.14
CA LEU A 300 -33.02 17.63 12.00
C LEU A 300 -33.74 17.84 10.68
N VAL A 301 -33.76 16.85 9.78
CA VAL A 301 -34.36 16.94 8.46
C VAL A 301 -35.44 15.86 8.35
N ALA A 302 -36.63 16.23 7.88
CA ALA A 302 -37.79 15.36 7.77
C ALA A 302 -37.68 14.40 6.56
N PHE A 303 -36.67 13.54 6.57
CA PHE A 303 -36.52 12.45 5.61
C PHE A 303 -37.71 11.50 5.67
N THR A 304 -38.13 10.98 4.53
CA THR A 304 -39.21 9.99 4.51
C THR A 304 -38.75 8.65 5.04
N GLY A 305 -39.56 8.04 5.90
CA GLY A 305 -39.31 6.71 6.44
C GLY A 305 -38.28 6.71 7.56
N ASN A 306 -37.74 5.53 7.85
CA ASN A 306 -36.87 5.36 9.00
C ASN A 306 -35.41 5.76 8.70
N VAL A 307 -34.99 6.90 9.23
CA VAL A 307 -33.62 7.46 9.12
C VAL A 307 -32.56 6.51 9.69
N PHE A 308 -32.93 5.57 10.57
CA PHE A 308 -32.05 4.55 11.11
C PHE A 308 -31.30 3.76 10.03
N TRP A 309 -32.01 3.34 8.97
CA TRP A 309 -31.40 2.54 7.90
C TRP A 309 -30.45 3.37 7.04
N LEU A 310 -30.77 4.65 6.79
CA LEU A 310 -29.89 5.59 6.10
C LEU A 310 -28.56 5.74 6.86
N LYS A 311 -28.65 5.99 8.18
CA LYS A 311 -27.48 6.12 9.06
C LYS A 311 -26.63 4.85 9.08
N THR A 312 -27.28 3.69 9.26
CA THR A 312 -26.62 2.39 9.33
C THR A 312 -25.89 2.05 8.03
N CYS A 313 -26.56 2.21 6.88
CA CYS A 313 -25.95 1.97 5.57
C CYS A 313 -24.80 2.95 5.30
N GLY A 314 -24.95 4.23 5.71
CA GLY A 314 -23.89 5.24 5.59
C GLY A 314 -22.64 4.86 6.38
N ILE A 315 -22.79 4.44 7.64
CA ILE A 315 -21.68 4.01 8.49
C ILE A 315 -21.01 2.75 7.91
N LEU A 316 -21.78 1.74 7.50
CA LEU A 316 -21.24 0.51 6.91
C LEU A 316 -20.49 0.77 5.59
N THR A 317 -20.95 1.72 4.79
CA THR A 317 -20.27 2.13 3.54
C THR A 317 -18.87 2.70 3.78
N ILE A 318 -18.60 3.24 4.98
CA ILE A 318 -17.29 3.77 5.39
C ILE A 318 -16.46 2.69 6.10
N ILE A 319 -17.06 1.94 7.03
CA ILE A 319 -16.36 0.92 7.83
C ILE A 319 -15.86 -0.24 6.98
N LEU A 320 -16.68 -0.77 6.08
CA LEU A 320 -16.34 -2.00 5.36
C LEU A 320 -15.15 -1.85 4.41
N PRO A 321 -14.99 -0.76 3.64
CA PRO A 321 -13.77 -0.50 2.90
C PRO A 321 -12.56 -0.30 3.80
N ALA A 322 -12.71 0.40 4.94
CA ALA A 322 -11.61 0.59 5.88
C ALA A 322 -11.12 -0.77 6.42
N LEU A 323 -12.01 -1.64 6.87
CA LEU A 323 -11.65 -3.00 7.28
C LEU A 323 -11.07 -3.82 6.11
N GLY A 324 -11.60 -3.67 4.90
CA GLY A 324 -11.12 -4.38 3.70
C GLY A 324 -9.70 -3.98 3.31
N PHE A 325 -9.39 -2.68 3.38
CA PHE A 325 -8.05 -2.14 3.17
C PHE A 325 -7.10 -2.52 4.30
N LEU A 326 -7.58 -2.58 5.56
CA LEU A 326 -6.80 -3.08 6.68
C LEU A 326 -6.40 -4.55 6.47
N TYR A 327 -7.34 -5.39 6.04
CA TYR A 327 -7.10 -6.79 5.71
C TYR A 327 -6.14 -6.93 4.53
N LEU A 328 -6.41 -6.24 3.42
CA LEU A 328 -5.57 -6.28 2.22
C LEU A 328 -4.15 -5.78 2.50
N GLY A 329 -4.03 -4.68 3.25
CA GLY A 329 -2.75 -4.12 3.69
C GLY A 329 -1.96 -5.09 4.55
N SER A 330 -2.63 -5.75 5.50
CA SER A 330 -2.01 -6.79 6.34
C SER A 330 -1.48 -7.97 5.50
N VAL A 331 -2.27 -8.46 4.55
CA VAL A 331 -1.86 -9.54 3.63
C VAL A 331 -0.63 -9.13 2.82
N LEU A 332 -0.61 -7.86 2.36
CA LEU A 332 0.44 -7.35 1.48
C LEU A 332 1.77 -7.10 2.21
N VAL A 333 1.71 -6.52 3.42
CA VAL A 333 2.89 -6.26 4.26
C VAL A 333 3.48 -7.55 4.82
N PHE A 334 2.66 -8.38 5.48
CA PHE A 334 3.15 -9.55 6.21
C PHE A 334 3.31 -10.81 5.35
N ASN A 335 2.93 -10.77 4.06
CA ASN A 335 2.94 -11.94 3.17
C ASN A 335 2.12 -13.15 3.67
N ILE A 336 1.12 -12.91 4.51
CA ILE A 336 0.31 -13.98 5.08
C ILE A 336 -0.61 -14.53 3.99
N ARG A 337 -0.80 -15.85 3.95
CA ARG A 337 -1.79 -16.48 3.06
C ARG A 337 -3.20 -16.13 3.55
N GLY A 338 -3.72 -14.99 3.11
CA GLY A 338 -5.09 -14.59 3.38
C GLY A 338 -6.10 -15.49 2.66
N HIS A 339 -7.20 -15.83 3.34
CA HIS A 339 -8.35 -16.46 2.70
C HIS A 339 -9.05 -15.47 1.76
N LYS A 340 -8.95 -15.72 0.44
CA LYS A 340 -9.54 -14.87 -0.60
C LYS A 340 -11.04 -14.58 -0.40
N TRP A 341 -11.76 -15.53 0.19
CA TRP A 341 -13.18 -15.41 0.49
C TRP A 341 -13.50 -14.24 1.43
N ILE A 342 -12.63 -13.88 2.37
CA ILE A 342 -12.84 -12.76 3.31
C ILE A 342 -12.93 -11.43 2.54
N GLY A 343 -12.00 -11.19 1.60
CA GLY A 343 -12.05 -9.97 0.78
C GLY A 343 -13.29 -9.92 -0.10
N ILE A 344 -13.70 -11.06 -0.65
CA ILE A 344 -14.89 -11.17 -1.50
C ILE A 344 -16.17 -10.90 -0.69
N THR A 345 -16.32 -11.50 0.49
CA THR A 345 -17.50 -11.30 1.35
C THR A 345 -17.60 -9.84 1.80
N MET A 346 -16.50 -9.22 2.20
CA MET A 346 -16.47 -7.80 2.58
C MET A 346 -16.84 -6.89 1.41
N PHE A 347 -16.38 -7.20 0.20
CA PHE A 347 -16.74 -6.44 -1.00
C PHE A 347 -18.25 -6.51 -1.31
N PHE A 348 -18.85 -7.70 -1.28
CA PHE A 348 -20.30 -7.84 -1.50
C PHE A 348 -21.13 -7.23 -0.38
N MET A 349 -20.66 -7.31 0.87
CA MET A 349 -21.33 -6.67 2.00
C MET A 349 -21.25 -5.14 1.91
N TRP A 350 -20.11 -4.60 1.46
CA TRP A 350 -19.99 -3.18 1.14
C TRP A 350 -20.91 -2.76 -0.01
N LEU A 351 -20.99 -3.56 -1.08
CA LEU A 351 -21.89 -3.29 -2.20
C LEU A 351 -23.36 -3.28 -1.75
N ALA A 352 -23.76 -4.22 -0.88
CA ALA A 352 -25.11 -4.24 -0.30
C ALA A 352 -25.38 -3.00 0.56
N ALA A 353 -24.41 -2.57 1.38
CA ALA A 353 -24.52 -1.33 2.15
C ALA A 353 -24.63 -0.10 1.25
N LEU A 354 -23.88 -0.05 0.14
CA LEU A 354 -23.94 1.03 -0.84
C LEU A 354 -25.29 1.09 -1.53
N ILE A 355 -25.84 -0.06 -1.96
CA ILE A 355 -27.18 -0.14 -2.56
C ILE A 355 -28.23 0.31 -1.54
N GLY A 356 -28.14 -0.18 -0.29
CA GLY A 356 -29.03 0.22 0.80
C GLY A 356 -28.98 1.73 1.07
N LEU A 357 -27.78 2.33 1.03
CA LEU A 357 -27.59 3.78 1.17
C LEU A 357 -28.24 4.54 0.03
N VAL A 358 -28.09 4.10 -1.22
CA VAL A 358 -28.72 4.73 -2.39
C VAL A 358 -30.25 4.63 -2.31
N VAL A 359 -30.79 3.46 -1.97
CA VAL A 359 -32.24 3.25 -1.86
C VAL A 359 -32.83 4.08 -0.73
N THR A 360 -32.25 4.02 0.47
CA THR A 360 -32.74 4.79 1.61
C THR A 360 -32.52 6.30 1.45
N GLY A 361 -31.44 6.72 0.80
CA GLY A 361 -31.16 8.12 0.49
C GLY A 361 -32.12 8.69 -0.55
N THR A 362 -32.35 7.98 -1.65
CA THR A 362 -33.31 8.40 -2.69
C THR A 362 -34.74 8.37 -2.18
N HIS A 363 -35.10 7.36 -1.39
CA HIS A 363 -36.39 7.31 -0.72
C HIS A 363 -36.52 8.49 0.24
N GLY A 364 -35.60 8.63 1.19
CA GLY A 364 -35.59 9.71 2.19
C GLY A 364 -35.70 11.10 1.59
N ALA A 365 -34.97 11.36 0.50
CA ALA A 365 -34.97 12.63 -0.22
C ALA A 365 -36.24 12.87 -1.05
N ALA A 366 -37.19 11.93 -1.10
CA ALA A 366 -38.40 12.07 -1.90
C ALA A 366 -39.25 13.28 -1.49
N ASN A 367 -39.28 13.63 -0.21
CA ASN A 367 -39.96 14.84 0.29
C ASN A 367 -39.36 16.14 -0.29
N PHE A 368 -38.12 16.09 -0.79
CA PHE A 368 -37.41 17.27 -1.27
C PHE A 368 -37.33 17.34 -2.81
N ARG A 369 -38.13 16.54 -3.52
CA ARG A 369 -38.00 16.36 -4.98
C ARG A 369 -38.47 17.55 -5.81
N ARG A 370 -39.53 18.25 -5.36
CA ARG A 370 -40.12 19.40 -6.07
C ARG A 370 -40.20 20.58 -5.12
N HIS A 371 -39.92 21.77 -5.65
CA HIS A 371 -40.05 23.03 -4.93
C HIS A 371 -41.24 23.81 -5.48
N ALA A 372 -41.99 24.46 -4.60
CA ALA A 372 -43.00 25.44 -4.97
C ALA A 372 -42.95 26.63 -4.02
N SER A 373 -43.23 27.83 -4.55
CA SER A 373 -43.30 29.05 -3.78
C SER A 373 -44.61 29.78 -3.99
N VAL A 374 -45.08 30.44 -2.94
CA VAL A 374 -46.25 31.32 -2.95
C VAL A 374 -45.81 32.68 -2.45
N GLU A 375 -46.19 33.71 -3.21
CA GLU A 375 -45.89 35.10 -2.90
C GLU A 375 -47.20 35.84 -2.64
N GLU A 376 -47.22 36.65 -1.60
CA GLU A 376 -48.36 37.45 -1.20
C GLU A 376 -47.87 38.82 -0.73
N ARG A 377 -48.47 39.89 -1.27
CA ARG A 377 -48.12 41.26 -0.92
C ARG A 377 -49.17 41.80 0.04
N ILE A 378 -48.74 42.15 1.24
CA ILE A 378 -49.58 42.67 2.32
C ILE A 378 -49.28 44.17 2.45
N PRO A 379 -50.25 45.08 2.21
CA PRO A 379 -50.04 46.50 2.46
C PRO A 379 -49.87 46.75 3.96
N ILE A 380 -48.98 47.69 4.31
CA ILE A 380 -48.75 48.10 5.70
C ILE A 380 -48.90 49.61 5.84
N GLU A 381 -49.44 50.05 6.97
CA GLU A 381 -49.52 51.46 7.33
C GLU A 381 -48.35 51.80 8.27
N LEU A 382 -47.44 52.64 7.80
CA LEU A 382 -46.32 53.14 8.60
C LEU A 382 -46.77 54.40 9.33
N THR A 383 -46.66 54.42 10.66
CA THR A 383 -47.13 55.57 11.48
C THR A 383 -46.00 56.49 11.95
N SER A 384 -44.72 56.11 11.76
CA SER A 384 -43.60 57.06 11.88
C SER A 384 -42.40 56.70 11.01
N ASP A 385 -41.44 57.62 10.95
CA ASP A 385 -40.21 57.58 10.15
C ASP A 385 -39.26 56.41 10.45
N THR A 386 -39.43 55.71 11.58
CA THR A 386 -38.58 54.57 11.97
C THR A 386 -39.41 53.31 12.18
N LEU A 387 -39.06 52.25 11.45
CA LEU A 387 -39.60 50.90 11.60
C LEU A 387 -38.61 50.03 12.39
N PHE A 388 -39.06 49.53 13.54
CA PHE A 388 -38.30 48.58 14.34
C PHE A 388 -38.69 47.15 13.98
N ILE A 389 -37.70 46.27 13.85
CA ILE A 389 -37.90 44.84 13.61
C ILE A 389 -37.40 44.08 14.84
N ASP A 390 -38.30 43.34 15.47
CA ASP A 390 -37.99 42.45 16.58
C ASP A 390 -38.07 41.00 16.09
N LEU A 391 -36.92 40.31 16.14
CA LEU A 391 -36.85 38.89 15.87
C LEU A 391 -37.09 38.14 17.19
N ASP A 392 -38.29 37.58 17.33
CA ASP A 392 -38.76 36.95 18.55
C ASP A 392 -38.35 35.46 18.59
N ALA A 393 -37.43 35.14 19.50
CA ALA A 393 -37.01 33.78 19.78
C ALA A 393 -37.65 33.30 21.08
N ARG A 394 -38.08 32.03 21.13
CA ARG A 394 -38.63 31.44 22.36
C ARG A 394 -37.61 31.31 23.50
N GLU A 395 -36.32 31.22 23.15
CA GLU A 395 -35.21 31.07 24.08
C GLU A 395 -34.18 32.21 23.87
N ASP A 396 -33.39 32.47 24.90
CA ASP A 396 -32.42 33.57 24.91
C ASP A 396 -31.29 33.31 23.91
N PHE A 397 -30.95 34.35 23.16
CA PHE A 397 -29.86 34.30 22.17
C PHE A 397 -28.50 34.04 22.83
N LEU A 398 -27.86 32.92 22.47
CA LEU A 398 -26.52 32.55 22.92
C LEU A 398 -25.47 32.92 21.86
N PHE A 399 -24.52 33.78 22.23
CA PHE A 399 -23.48 34.31 21.32
C PHE A 399 -22.44 33.28 20.85
N GLU A 400 -22.48 32.02 21.29
CA GLU A 400 -21.42 31.06 21.03
C GLU A 400 -21.48 30.41 19.63
N ARG A 401 -22.66 30.28 19.00
CA ARG A 401 -22.83 29.51 17.74
C ARG A 401 -23.93 30.03 16.82
N TYR A 402 -23.77 31.24 16.29
CA TYR A 402 -24.72 31.85 15.34
C TYR A 402 -24.08 32.10 13.96
N TRP A 403 -24.93 32.22 12.94
CA TRP A 403 -24.57 32.76 11.64
C TRP A 403 -25.42 34.00 11.35
N ILE A 404 -24.78 35.05 10.88
CA ILE A 404 -25.44 36.29 10.47
C ILE A 404 -24.89 36.74 9.10
N GLU A 405 -25.80 37.12 8.21
CA GLU A 405 -25.48 37.84 6.97
C GLU A 405 -26.29 39.13 7.00
N ALA A 406 -25.62 40.27 7.22
CA ALA A 406 -26.26 41.57 7.34
C ALA A 406 -25.54 42.59 6.45
N ASP A 407 -26.28 43.19 5.51
CA ASP A 407 -25.84 44.29 4.67
C ASP A 407 -26.92 45.39 4.60
N ASN A 408 -26.78 46.34 3.68
CA ASN A 408 -27.72 47.46 3.57
C ASN A 408 -29.12 47.06 3.05
N ALA A 409 -29.28 45.85 2.51
CA ALA A 409 -30.51 45.39 1.88
C ALA A 409 -30.98 44.04 2.43
N VAL A 410 -30.12 43.22 3.02
CA VAL A 410 -30.39 41.83 3.42
C VAL A 410 -29.97 41.63 4.87
N TYR A 411 -30.82 40.94 5.64
CA TYR A 411 -30.50 40.46 6.96
C TYR A 411 -30.95 39.00 7.10
N LYS A 412 -30.03 38.12 7.46
CA LYS A 412 -30.26 36.71 7.78
C LYS A 412 -29.62 36.38 9.10
N LEU A 413 -30.34 35.65 9.94
CA LEU A 413 -29.88 35.23 11.24
C LEU A 413 -30.37 33.83 11.55
N GLY A 414 -29.50 33.03 12.14
CA GLY A 414 -29.86 31.82 12.84
C GLY A 414 -28.73 31.32 13.73
N TRP A 415 -29.02 30.35 14.59
CA TRP A 415 -28.03 29.78 15.49
C TRP A 415 -28.33 28.33 15.84
N PHE A 416 -27.31 27.66 16.34
CA PHE A 416 -27.44 26.35 16.96
C PHE A 416 -27.63 26.50 18.46
N GLU A 417 -28.62 25.80 18.99
CA GLU A 417 -28.99 25.77 20.39
C GLU A 417 -29.00 24.30 20.89
N GLY A 418 -28.81 24.12 22.20
CA GLY A 418 -28.81 22.81 22.84
C GLY A 418 -27.42 22.30 23.25
N LYS A 419 -27.32 21.77 24.48
CA LYS A 419 -26.14 21.10 25.01
C LYS A 419 -26.28 19.58 24.85
N GLY A 420 -25.27 18.92 24.28
CA GLY A 420 -25.21 17.45 24.22
C GLY A 420 -26.12 16.81 23.17
N LYS A 421 -27.17 16.09 23.60
CA LYS A 421 -27.91 15.11 22.77
C LYS A 421 -29.11 15.66 21.97
N ASN A 422 -29.53 16.90 22.22
CA ASN A 422 -30.72 17.50 21.61
C ASN A 422 -30.33 18.79 20.87
N PRO A 423 -29.85 18.68 19.62
CA PRO A 423 -29.62 19.86 18.80
C PRO A 423 -30.95 20.53 18.49
N ASN A 424 -30.99 21.85 18.67
CA ASN A 424 -32.04 22.75 18.23
C ASN A 424 -31.41 23.77 17.29
N VAL A 425 -32.11 24.15 16.23
CA VAL A 425 -31.64 25.15 15.27
C VAL A 425 -32.70 26.22 15.18
N VAL A 426 -32.33 27.45 15.51
CA VAL A 426 -33.23 28.59 15.48
C VAL A 426 -32.94 29.39 14.22
N VAL A 427 -33.96 29.60 13.39
CA VAL A 427 -33.81 30.27 12.09
C VAL A 427 -34.91 31.32 11.90
N PHE A 428 -34.55 32.46 11.35
CA PHE A 428 -35.48 33.53 10.99
C PHE A 428 -35.69 33.60 9.47
N PRO A 429 -36.87 34.11 9.01
CA PRO A 429 -37.04 34.46 7.61
C PRO A 429 -35.94 35.42 7.15
N THR A 430 -35.48 35.26 5.92
CA THR A 430 -34.58 36.25 5.32
C THR A 430 -35.31 37.57 5.17
N LEU A 431 -34.77 38.63 5.76
CA LEU A 431 -35.30 39.98 5.58
C LEU A 431 -34.60 40.64 4.40
N THR A 432 -35.37 41.27 3.52
CA THR A 432 -34.83 42.09 2.44
C THR A 432 -35.54 43.43 2.42
N VAL A 433 -34.79 44.51 2.40
CA VAL A 433 -35.32 45.87 2.33
C VAL A 433 -35.20 46.36 0.90
N VAL A 434 -36.33 46.78 0.34
CA VAL A 434 -36.44 47.41 -0.97
C VAL A 434 -36.94 48.83 -0.78
N ARG A 435 -36.10 49.79 -1.17
CA ARG A 435 -36.43 51.22 -1.12
C ARG A 435 -37.27 51.58 -2.35
N GLN A 436 -38.44 52.19 -2.14
CA GLN A 436 -39.35 52.63 -3.20
C GLN A 436 -39.69 54.12 -3.09
N SER A 437 -40.36 54.65 -4.13
CA SER A 437 -40.88 56.02 -4.15
C SER A 437 -41.91 56.24 -3.04
N GLU A 438 -41.99 57.46 -2.51
CA GLU A 438 -42.99 57.84 -1.49
C GLU A 438 -44.44 57.71 -1.97
N GLN A 439 -44.65 57.70 -3.29
CA GLN A 439 -45.97 57.54 -3.90
C GLN A 439 -46.49 56.10 -3.86
N GLU A 440 -45.61 55.11 -3.63
CA GLU A 440 -45.97 53.70 -3.58
C GLU A 440 -46.35 53.28 -2.15
N THR A 441 -47.47 52.57 -2.00
CA THR A 441 -47.91 52.10 -0.69
C THR A 441 -46.89 51.14 -0.08
N PRO A 442 -46.42 51.40 1.16
CA PRO A 442 -45.55 50.48 1.86
C PRO A 442 -46.19 49.10 1.97
N SER A 443 -45.41 48.05 1.74
CA SER A 443 -45.94 46.69 1.76
C SER A 443 -44.88 45.65 2.09
N ILE A 444 -45.32 44.52 2.60
CA ILE A 444 -44.49 43.37 2.90
C ILE A 444 -44.82 42.28 1.89
N LEU A 445 -43.85 41.91 1.06
CA LEU A 445 -43.96 40.73 0.21
C LEU A 445 -43.50 39.51 1.00
N VAL A 446 -44.46 38.68 1.38
CA VAL A 446 -44.24 37.39 2.03
C VAL A 446 -44.03 36.36 0.95
N LYS A 447 -42.81 35.82 0.86
CA LYS A 447 -42.51 34.68 0.02
C LYS A 447 -42.30 33.46 0.91
N SER A 448 -43.20 32.49 0.77
CA SER A 448 -43.11 31.19 1.43
C SER A 448 -42.84 30.13 0.37
N GLY A 449 -41.80 29.35 0.56
CA GLY A 449 -41.44 28.21 -0.27
C GLY A 449 -41.43 26.95 0.57
N SER A 450 -41.77 25.82 -0.05
CA SER A 450 -41.59 24.52 0.59
C SER A 450 -41.18 23.49 -0.46
N PHE A 451 -40.57 22.41 -0.01
CA PHE A 451 -40.34 21.24 -0.84
C PHE A 451 -41.43 20.19 -0.60
N GLY A 452 -41.67 19.35 -1.61
CA GLY A 452 -42.60 18.24 -1.53
C GLY A 452 -42.29 17.15 -2.55
N ARG A 453 -43.00 16.02 -2.47
CA ARG A 453 -42.87 14.92 -3.47
C ARG A 453 -43.44 15.33 -4.82
N SER A 454 -44.44 16.19 -4.79
CA SER A 454 -45.12 16.79 -5.94
C SER A 454 -45.24 18.31 -5.78
N GLU A 455 -45.39 19.02 -6.91
CA GLU A 455 -45.58 20.47 -6.89
C GLU A 455 -46.86 20.92 -6.16
N PRO A 456 -48.03 20.25 -6.30
CA PRO A 456 -49.23 20.63 -5.55
C PRO A 456 -49.06 20.48 -4.04
N GLU A 457 -48.40 19.41 -3.58
CA GLU A 457 -48.09 19.17 -2.17
C GLU A 457 -47.14 20.24 -1.63
N ALA A 458 -46.04 20.52 -2.34
CA ALA A 458 -45.10 21.58 -2.00
C ALA A 458 -45.80 22.95 -1.93
N ARG A 459 -46.71 23.23 -2.86
CA ARG A 459 -47.46 24.50 -2.89
C ARG A 459 -48.47 24.60 -1.74
N HIS A 460 -49.10 23.49 -1.37
CA HIS A 460 -49.98 23.42 -0.20
C HIS A 460 -49.18 23.66 1.09
N ALA A 461 -48.07 22.96 1.29
CA ALA A 461 -47.18 23.15 2.43
C ALA A 461 -46.67 24.60 2.53
N ALA A 462 -46.24 25.19 1.41
CA ALA A 462 -45.85 26.60 1.35
C ALA A 462 -46.97 27.58 1.75
N LYS A 463 -48.24 27.24 1.50
CA LYS A 463 -49.39 28.04 1.98
C LYS A 463 -49.68 27.84 3.46
N THR A 464 -49.52 26.63 3.98
CA THR A 464 -49.81 26.32 5.39
C THR A 464 -48.74 26.87 6.33
N GLN A 465 -47.46 26.81 5.95
CA GLN A 465 -46.32 27.17 6.80
C GLN A 465 -45.82 28.61 6.59
N ARG A 466 -46.74 29.52 6.32
CA ARG A 466 -46.40 30.93 6.09
C ARG A 466 -45.83 31.54 7.37
N PRO A 467 -44.81 32.41 7.26
CA PRO A 467 -44.35 33.17 8.41
C PRO A 467 -45.47 34.10 8.87
N VAL A 468 -45.88 33.95 10.13
CA VAL A 468 -46.80 34.88 10.80
C VAL A 468 -45.96 36.03 11.34
N PHE A 469 -46.40 37.26 11.15
CA PHE A 469 -45.76 38.45 11.73
C PHE A 469 -46.85 39.37 12.29
N GLU A 470 -46.49 40.14 13.31
CA GLU A 470 -47.39 41.10 13.94
C GLU A 470 -46.81 42.52 13.79
N LEU A 471 -47.62 43.44 13.28
CA LEU A 471 -47.25 44.85 13.18
C LEU A 471 -48.02 45.64 14.25
N ASN A 472 -47.31 45.99 15.32
CA ASN A 472 -47.86 46.79 16.42
C ASN A 472 -47.29 48.21 16.35
N GLY A 473 -48.01 49.10 15.66
CA GLY A 473 -47.54 50.45 15.37
C GLY A 473 -46.31 50.43 14.47
N ASN A 474 -45.14 50.74 15.05
CA ASN A 474 -43.86 50.76 14.33
C ASN A 474 -42.94 49.58 14.66
N VAL A 475 -43.45 48.57 15.36
CA VAL A 475 -42.69 47.35 15.68
C VAL A 475 -43.24 46.19 14.87
N LEU A 476 -42.40 45.65 14.00
CA LEU A 476 -42.65 44.41 13.26
C LEU A 476 -42.03 43.25 14.03
N SER A 477 -42.86 42.45 14.69
CA SER A 477 -42.45 41.26 15.42
C SER A 477 -42.49 40.04 14.52
N ILE A 478 -41.37 39.32 14.43
CA ILE A 478 -41.18 38.17 13.55
C ILE A 478 -40.71 36.98 14.39
N PRO A 479 -41.53 35.92 14.53
CA PRO A 479 -41.17 34.74 15.30
C PRO A 479 -40.10 33.91 14.57
N SER A 480 -39.27 33.25 15.37
CA SER A 480 -38.33 32.23 14.90
C SER A 480 -39.01 30.91 14.56
N TRP A 481 -38.35 30.12 13.70
CA TRP A 481 -38.61 28.70 13.55
C TRP A 481 -37.56 27.89 14.30
N GLN A 482 -38.03 26.86 15.00
CA GLN A 482 -37.17 25.94 15.75
C GLN A 482 -37.18 24.58 15.06
N ILE A 483 -35.99 24.11 14.68
CA ILE A 483 -35.78 22.82 14.05
C ILE A 483 -35.09 21.92 15.06
N ASN A 484 -35.77 20.86 15.48
CA ASN A 484 -35.27 19.90 16.45
C ASN A 484 -35.67 18.47 16.05
N LYS A 485 -35.37 17.48 16.90
CA LYS A 485 -35.71 16.07 16.61
C LYS A 485 -37.22 15.79 16.60
N THR A 486 -38.01 16.58 17.31
CA THR A 486 -39.47 16.41 17.39
C THR A 486 -40.21 17.14 16.28
N ASP A 487 -39.62 18.24 15.80
CA ASP A 487 -40.11 19.06 14.69
C ASP A 487 -38.94 19.28 13.70
N PRO A 488 -38.62 18.26 12.88
CA PRO A 488 -37.53 18.33 11.94
C PRO A 488 -37.89 19.20 10.73
N TRP A 489 -36.88 19.80 10.11
CA TRP A 489 -37.05 20.67 8.96
C TRP A 489 -37.59 19.88 7.77
N ASP A 490 -38.76 20.30 7.28
CA ASP A 490 -39.50 19.62 6.23
C ASP A 490 -39.39 20.28 4.86
N GLY A 491 -38.48 21.24 4.71
CA GLY A 491 -38.23 21.94 3.45
C GLY A 491 -38.79 23.34 3.38
N ASN A 492 -39.34 23.87 4.48
CA ASN A 492 -39.85 25.23 4.53
C ASN A 492 -38.73 26.27 4.37
N LEU A 493 -39.01 27.30 3.58
CA LEU A 493 -38.16 28.44 3.28
C LEU A 493 -39.04 29.69 3.32
N SER A 494 -38.60 30.75 3.98
CA SER A 494 -39.28 32.04 3.86
C SER A 494 -38.34 33.21 3.70
N SER A 495 -38.85 34.22 3.01
CA SER A 495 -38.25 35.53 2.94
C SER A 495 -39.33 36.59 3.02
N LEU A 496 -39.05 37.65 3.75
CA LEU A 496 -39.89 38.84 3.86
C LEU A 496 -39.17 39.98 3.14
N LYS A 497 -39.80 40.52 2.08
CA LYS A 497 -39.29 41.74 1.43
C LYS A 497 -40.13 42.94 1.86
N LEU A 498 -39.49 43.86 2.55
CA LEU A 498 -40.06 45.11 3.04
C LEU A 498 -39.91 46.16 1.95
N TYR A 499 -41.03 46.55 1.33
CA TYR A 499 -41.11 47.65 0.40
C TYR A 499 -41.46 48.91 1.20
N VAL A 500 -40.49 49.81 1.37
CA VAL A 500 -40.64 51.01 2.20
C VAL A 500 -40.10 52.25 1.48
N PRO A 501 -40.56 53.46 1.86
CA PRO A 501 -40.05 54.70 1.31
C PRO A 501 -38.53 54.82 1.46
N ALA A 502 -37.91 55.57 0.54
CA ALA A 502 -36.46 55.81 0.56
C ALA A 502 -35.99 56.43 1.89
N ASP A 503 -36.83 57.25 2.52
CA ASP A 503 -36.47 57.99 3.73
C ASP A 503 -36.71 57.26 5.06
N GLN A 504 -37.43 56.14 5.03
CA GLN A 504 -37.73 55.33 6.21
C GLN A 504 -36.45 54.78 6.87
N ILE A 505 -36.30 54.89 8.19
CA ILE A 505 -35.22 54.24 8.93
C ILE A 505 -35.69 52.82 9.33
N ILE A 506 -34.87 51.80 9.13
CA ILE A 506 -35.21 50.41 9.51
C ILE A 506 -34.13 49.86 10.42
N ILE A 507 -34.52 49.43 11.62
CA ILE A 507 -33.61 48.97 12.67
C ILE A 507 -34.08 47.61 13.18
N VAL A 508 -33.24 46.59 13.06
CA VAL A 508 -33.39 45.33 13.78
C VAL A 508 -32.87 45.55 15.20
N ARG A 509 -33.71 45.32 16.23
CA ARG A 509 -33.32 45.57 17.64
C ARG A 509 -32.79 44.33 18.33
N LYS A 510 -33.56 43.23 18.27
CA LYS A 510 -33.26 41.95 18.91
C LYS A 510 -33.22 40.84 17.86
N PRO A 511 -32.41 39.79 18.07
CA PRO A 511 -31.42 39.64 19.15
C PRO A 511 -30.07 40.32 18.84
N ILE A 512 -29.78 40.63 17.58
CA ILE A 512 -28.57 41.36 17.16
C ILE A 512 -28.99 42.66 16.47
N TYR A 513 -28.49 43.78 17.00
CA TYR A 513 -28.75 45.10 16.44
C TYR A 513 -28.21 45.22 15.01
N HIS A 514 -29.02 45.72 14.08
CA HIS A 514 -28.60 46.07 12.73
C HIS A 514 -29.44 47.21 12.18
N GLU A 515 -28.80 48.20 11.59
CA GLU A 515 -29.46 49.31 10.91
C GLU A 515 -29.28 49.17 9.40
N PHE A 516 -30.39 49.18 8.65
CA PHE A 516 -30.34 49.19 7.20
C PHE A 516 -29.99 50.60 6.70
N GLY A 517 -28.69 50.85 6.55
CA GLY A 517 -28.16 52.16 6.17
C GLY A 517 -28.69 52.67 4.82
N LYS A 518 -28.82 53.99 4.70
CA LYS A 518 -28.95 54.70 3.42
C LYS A 518 -27.59 54.70 2.71
N SER A 519 -27.40 53.80 1.74
CA SER A 519 -26.37 53.82 0.68
C SER A 519 -25.02 53.08 0.89
N ASN A 520 -24.53 52.66 -0.27
CA ASN A 520 -23.39 51.87 -0.70
C ASN A 520 -22.19 51.71 0.26
N SER A 521 -21.77 50.44 0.40
CA SER A 521 -20.47 50.00 0.90
C SER A 521 -20.22 50.16 2.40
N ARG A 522 -20.68 49.17 3.17
CA ARG A 522 -19.87 48.60 4.26
C ARG A 522 -20.29 47.16 4.47
N LYS A 523 -19.57 46.23 3.83
CA LYS A 523 -19.57 44.83 4.23
C LYS A 523 -19.01 44.76 5.64
N ILE A 524 -19.87 44.70 6.64
CA ILE A 524 -19.48 44.32 7.99
C ILE A 524 -19.42 42.80 8.00
N SER A 525 -18.28 42.26 7.55
CA SER A 525 -17.95 40.84 7.69
C SER A 525 -17.44 40.63 9.11
N ILE A 526 -18.33 40.36 10.06
CA ILE A 526 -17.91 39.79 11.34
C ILE A 526 -17.61 38.31 11.08
N LYS A 527 -16.33 38.00 10.87
CA LYS A 527 -15.84 36.63 10.88
C LYS A 527 -15.85 36.14 12.32
N GLY A 528 -16.81 35.29 12.67
CA GLY A 528 -16.69 34.39 13.81
C GLY A 528 -16.39 32.99 13.30
N PHE A 529 -15.12 32.57 13.31
CA PHE A 529 -14.66 31.18 13.31
C PHE A 529 -13.17 31.17 13.67
N ASP A 530 -12.86 30.76 14.90
CA ASP A 530 -11.65 30.03 15.28
C ASP A 530 -12.10 28.73 15.97
#